data_AF-A0A540VCD9-F1
#
_entry.id   AF-A0A540VCD9-F1
#
_cell.length_a   1.000
_cell.length_b   1.000
_cell.length_c   1.000
_cell.angle_alpha   90.00
_cell.angle_beta   90.00
_cell.angle_gamma   90.00
#
_symmetry.space_group_name_H-M   'P 1'
#
loop_
_entity.id
_entity.type
_entity.pdbx_description
1 polymer ?
#
loop_
_entity_poly.entity_id
_entity_poly.type
_entity_poly.pdbx_seq_one_letter_code
_entity_poly.pdbx_strand_id
1 'polypeptide(L)'
;MPKPRLHLDADAAIKALQQALLQRGHDVTRTPTPWMPLDASDEAQLLGATAQGRVIFTFNIRDYLELAQRYPYHRGIVLAAQSRWNLSQLIAALDRMLSETEADEWIGQVRWLGQWRVP
;
A
#
# COMPACT_ATOMS: atom_id res chain seq x y z
N MET A 1 1.28 -19.21 4.77
CA MET A 1 0.12 -18.57 4.12
C MET A 1 0.67 -17.62 3.04
N PRO A 2 -0.15 -17.08 2.11
CA PRO A 2 0.38 -16.17 1.09
C PRO A 2 0.75 -14.83 1.71
N LYS A 3 1.93 -14.29 1.36
CA LYS A 3 2.35 -12.95 1.76
C LYS A 3 1.53 -11.87 1.05
N PRO A 4 1.27 -10.72 1.70
CA PRO A 4 0.57 -9.61 1.06
C PRO A 4 1.38 -9.07 -0.12
N ARG A 5 0.65 -8.64 -1.15
CA ARG A 5 1.20 -7.93 -2.31
C ARG A 5 0.87 -6.45 -2.18
N LEU A 6 1.73 -5.57 -2.64
CA LEU A 6 1.59 -4.13 -2.45
C LEU A 6 1.31 -3.40 -3.77
N HIS A 7 0.50 -2.35 -3.67
CA HIS A 7 0.39 -1.29 -4.67
C HIS A 7 0.66 0.06 -4.01
N LEU A 8 1.59 0.83 -4.57
CA LEU A 8 1.80 2.22 -4.18
C LEU A 8 0.84 3.09 -5.01
N ASP A 9 0.00 3.88 -4.34
CA ASP A 9 -0.88 4.80 -5.05
C ASP A 9 -0.08 5.87 -5.84
N ALA A 10 -0.79 6.72 -6.60
CA ALA A 10 -0.18 7.80 -7.38
C ALA A 10 0.67 8.78 -6.55
N ASP A 11 0.21 9.18 -5.37
CA ASP A 11 0.89 10.12 -4.46
C ASP A 11 2.09 9.48 -3.74
N ALA A 12 2.07 8.16 -3.62
CA ALA A 12 3.09 7.33 -3.00
C ALA A 12 3.96 6.58 -4.02
N ALA A 13 3.85 6.90 -5.32
CA ALA A 13 4.52 6.21 -6.44
C ALA A 13 6.04 6.45 -6.54
N ILE A 14 6.75 6.30 -5.42
CA ILE A 14 8.19 6.52 -5.30
C ILE A 14 8.94 5.35 -5.95
N LYS A 15 9.56 5.60 -7.12
CA LYS A 15 10.29 4.57 -7.89
C LYS A 15 11.35 3.85 -7.06
N ALA A 16 12.14 4.60 -6.27
CA ALA A 16 13.21 4.02 -5.45
C ALA A 16 12.67 3.08 -4.36
N LEU A 17 11.49 3.39 -3.79
CA LEU A 17 10.81 2.54 -2.81
C LEU A 17 10.37 1.22 -3.44
N GLN A 18 9.71 1.29 -4.60
CA GLN A 18 9.30 0.10 -5.34
C GLN A 18 10.50 -0.80 -5.65
N GLN A 19 11.58 -0.24 -6.18
CA GLN A 19 12.79 -1.00 -6.54
C GLN A 19 13.43 -1.67 -5.31
N ALA A 20 13.54 -0.94 -4.20
CA ALA A 20 14.11 -1.47 -2.97
C ALA A 20 13.28 -2.63 -2.37
N LEU A 21 11.95 -2.59 -2.48
CA LEU A 21 11.07 -3.66 -2.03
C LEU A 21 11.08 -4.88 -2.98
N LEU A 22 11.09 -4.65 -4.29
CA LEU A 22 11.26 -5.72 -5.29
C LEU A 22 12.57 -6.48 -5.08
N GLN A 23 13.68 -5.77 -4.83
CA GLN A 23 14.99 -6.37 -4.53
C GLN A 23 14.99 -7.21 -3.24
N ARG A 24 14.07 -6.95 -2.32
CA ARG A 24 13.86 -7.74 -1.09
C ARG A 24 12.92 -8.94 -1.30
N GLY A 25 12.42 -9.15 -2.52
CA GLY A 25 11.56 -10.28 -2.88
C GLY A 25 10.06 -10.02 -2.72
N HIS A 26 9.64 -8.78 -2.45
CA HIS A 26 8.23 -8.43 -2.33
C HIS A 26 7.59 -8.18 -3.69
N ASP A 27 6.31 -8.52 -3.87
CA ASP A 27 5.54 -8.17 -5.06
C ASP A 27 4.93 -6.78 -4.92
N VAL A 28 5.53 -5.80 -5.60
CA VAL A 28 5.16 -4.38 -5.50
C VAL A 28 4.90 -3.76 -6.88
N THR A 29 3.73 -3.15 -7.01
CA THR A 29 3.34 -2.30 -8.14
C THR A 29 3.18 -0.86 -7.70
N ARG A 30 3.10 0.08 -8.64
CA ARG A 30 2.80 1.49 -8.36
C ARG A 30 1.98 2.08 -9.50
N THR A 31 1.23 3.15 -9.25
CA THR A 31 0.61 3.93 -10.32
C THR A 31 1.67 4.75 -11.08
N PRO A 32 1.63 4.82 -12.43
CA PRO A 32 0.83 4.00 -13.34
C PRO A 32 1.45 2.61 -13.55
N THR A 33 0.61 1.64 -13.92
CA THR A 33 0.94 0.25 -14.29
C THR A 33 -0.07 -0.24 -15.35
N PRO A 34 0.12 -1.36 -16.09
CA PRO A 34 -0.78 -1.73 -17.20
C PRO A 34 -2.28 -1.83 -16.85
N TRP A 35 -2.60 -2.03 -15.56
CA TRP A 35 -3.98 -2.10 -15.06
C TRP A 35 -4.42 -0.85 -14.28
N MET A 36 -3.56 0.16 -14.13
CA MET A 36 -3.88 1.42 -13.45
C MET A 36 -3.30 2.62 -14.21
N PRO A 37 -4.12 3.45 -14.86
CA PRO A 37 -3.64 4.63 -15.57
C PRO A 37 -3.13 5.70 -14.58
N LEU A 38 -2.38 6.68 -15.10
CA LEU A 38 -1.75 7.72 -14.30
C LEU A 38 -2.76 8.63 -13.59
N ASP A 39 -3.90 8.86 -14.22
CA ASP A 39 -4.98 9.75 -13.79
C ASP A 39 -6.15 9.01 -13.12
N ALA A 40 -5.91 7.78 -12.65
CA ALA A 40 -6.90 7.02 -11.91
C ALA A 40 -7.33 7.76 -10.63
N SER A 41 -8.63 7.85 -10.40
CA SER A 41 -9.18 8.36 -9.13
C SER A 41 -8.78 7.46 -7.96
N ASP A 42 -8.84 7.98 -6.73
CA ASP A 42 -8.56 7.18 -5.52
C ASP A 42 -9.45 5.95 -5.41
N GLU A 43 -10.73 6.09 -5.80
CA GLU A 43 -11.67 4.97 -5.87
C GLU A 43 -11.23 3.91 -6.89
N ALA A 44 -10.82 4.34 -8.09
CA ALA A 44 -10.30 3.43 -9.10
C ALA A 44 -9.03 2.73 -8.62
N GLN A 45 -8.13 3.45 -7.95
CA GLN A 45 -6.90 2.91 -7.37
C GLN A 45 -7.20 1.85 -6.31
N LEU A 46 -8.10 2.13 -5.35
CA LEU A 46 -8.51 1.18 -4.32
C LEU A 46 -9.16 -0.08 -4.91
N LEU A 47 -10.12 0.09 -5.83
CA LEU A 47 -10.85 -1.02 -6.44
C LEU A 47 -9.96 -1.86 -7.36
N GLY A 48 -9.07 -1.21 -8.13
CA GLY A 48 -8.10 -1.90 -8.98
C GLY A 48 -7.09 -2.69 -8.15
N ALA A 49 -6.50 -2.11 -7.10
CA ALA A 49 -5.61 -2.83 -6.19
C ALA A 49 -6.35 -4.03 -5.53
N THR A 50 -7.60 -3.82 -5.11
CA THR A 50 -8.46 -4.87 -4.55
C THR A 50 -8.73 -6.01 -5.55
N ALA A 51 -9.07 -5.69 -6.80
CA ALA A 51 -9.28 -6.68 -7.87
C ALA A 51 -8.00 -7.47 -8.17
N GLN A 52 -6.83 -6.84 -8.05
CA GLN A 52 -5.54 -7.48 -8.19
C GLN A 52 -5.10 -8.23 -6.93
N GLY A 53 -5.87 -8.21 -5.83
CA GLY A 53 -5.49 -8.87 -4.59
C GLY A 53 -4.29 -8.23 -3.88
N ARG A 54 -4.21 -6.89 -3.91
CA ARG A 54 -3.09 -6.09 -3.39
C ARG A 54 -3.56 -5.13 -2.30
N VAL A 55 -2.76 -5.00 -1.25
CA VAL A 55 -2.84 -3.93 -0.26
C VAL A 55 -2.43 -2.63 -0.94
N ILE A 56 -3.16 -1.53 -0.71
CA ILE A 56 -2.79 -0.21 -1.21
C ILE A 56 -2.08 0.61 -0.13
N PHE A 57 -0.98 1.25 -0.49
CA PHE A 57 -0.25 2.19 0.36
C PHE A 57 -0.47 3.61 -0.15
N THR A 58 -0.83 4.52 0.77
CA THR A 58 -1.23 5.89 0.45
C THR A 58 -0.75 6.90 1.49
N PHE A 59 -0.51 8.13 1.03
CA PHE A 59 -0.39 9.31 1.88
C PHE A 59 -1.70 10.11 1.99
N ASN A 60 -2.69 9.83 1.13
CA ASN A 60 -4.01 10.45 1.15
C ASN A 60 -4.90 9.80 2.22
N ILE A 61 -4.77 10.26 3.45
CA ILE A 61 -5.46 9.68 4.61
C ILE A 61 -6.98 9.87 4.53
N ARG A 62 -7.42 11.08 4.18
CA ARG A 62 -8.83 11.44 4.30
C ARG A 62 -9.69 10.61 3.34
N ASP A 63 -9.34 10.65 2.06
CA ASP A 63 -10.20 10.05 1.04
C ASP A 63 -10.19 8.53 1.14
N TYR A 64 -9.06 7.92 1.49
CA TYR A 64 -9.00 6.47 1.71
C TYR A 64 -9.74 6.00 2.97
N LEU A 65 -9.86 6.81 4.02
CA LEU A 65 -10.73 6.48 5.15
C LEU A 65 -12.21 6.52 4.79
N GLU A 66 -12.62 7.46 3.93
CA GLU A 66 -13.99 7.52 3.41
C GLU A 66 -14.27 6.34 2.46
N LEU A 67 -13.32 6.01 1.58
CA LEU A 67 -13.42 4.86 0.68
C LEU A 67 -13.42 3.51 1.42
N ALA A 68 -12.66 3.37 2.51
CA ALA A 68 -12.67 2.16 3.32
C ALA A 68 -14.05 1.85 3.90
N GLN A 69 -14.78 2.88 4.32
CA GLN A 69 -16.16 2.75 4.80
C GLN A 69 -17.13 2.36 3.68
N ARG A 70 -16.92 2.90 2.48
CA ARG A 70 -17.73 2.58 1.29
C ARG A 70 -17.47 1.16 0.78
N TYR A 71 -16.24 0.67 0.90
CA TYR A 71 -15.80 -0.62 0.35
C TYR A 71 -15.16 -1.51 1.44
N PRO A 72 -15.95 -2.07 2.37
CA PRO A 72 -15.43 -2.78 3.55
C PRO A 72 -14.69 -4.09 3.23
N TYR A 73 -14.77 -4.59 1.99
CA TYR A 73 -14.11 -5.82 1.55
C TYR A 73 -12.86 -5.57 0.68
N HIS A 74 -12.26 -4.38 0.77
CA HIS A 74 -10.99 -4.09 0.11
C HIS A 74 -9.85 -5.01 0.58
N ARG A 75 -8.77 -5.11 -0.18
CA ARG A 75 -7.62 -5.99 0.14
C ARG A 75 -6.60 -5.42 1.10
N GLY A 76 -6.91 -4.27 1.70
CA GLY A 76 -6.15 -3.65 2.77
C GLY A 76 -5.65 -2.27 2.37
N ILE A 77 -5.63 -1.34 3.33
CA ILE A 77 -5.15 0.03 3.16
C ILE A 77 -4.08 0.30 4.22
N VAL A 78 -2.93 0.78 3.77
CA VAL A 78 -1.82 1.20 4.63
C VAL A 78 -1.66 2.70 4.53
N LEU A 79 -1.84 3.37 5.65
CA LEU A 79 -1.78 4.82 5.76
C LEU A 79 -0.41 5.28 6.31
N ALA A 80 0.13 6.34 5.73
CA ALA A 80 1.25 7.07 6.30
C ALA A 80 1.04 8.58 6.15
N ALA A 81 1.56 9.37 7.10
CA ALA A 81 1.66 10.82 6.94
C ALA A 81 3.01 11.14 6.29
N GLN A 82 3.03 11.55 5.02
CA GLN A 82 4.26 11.71 4.21
C GLN A 82 5.39 12.45 4.93
N SER A 83 5.08 13.56 5.61
CA SER A 83 6.05 14.40 6.34
C SER A 83 6.78 13.68 7.48
N ARG A 84 6.27 12.53 7.93
CA ARG A 84 6.85 11.75 9.03
C ARG A 84 7.83 10.68 8.55
N TRP A 85 8.04 10.50 7.25
CA TRP A 85 8.82 9.39 6.72
C TRP A 85 9.87 9.85 5.72
N ASN A 86 11.08 9.29 5.85
CA ASN A 86 12.06 9.30 4.77
C ASN A 86 12.06 7.96 4.02
N LEU A 87 12.73 7.91 2.88
CA LEU A 87 12.77 6.73 2.00
C LEU A 87 13.25 5.46 2.75
N SER A 88 14.33 5.55 3.52
CA SER A 88 14.87 4.41 4.26
C SER A 88 13.89 3.89 5.31
N GLN A 89 13.18 4.77 5.99
CA GLN A 89 12.14 4.40 6.96
C GLN A 89 10.93 3.76 6.27
N LEU A 90 10.50 4.26 5.10
CA LEU A 90 9.43 3.64 4.32
C LEU A 90 9.82 2.22 3.88
N ILE A 91 11.04 2.05 3.37
CA ILE A 91 11.55 0.74 2.95
C ILE A 91 11.54 -0.22 4.13
N ALA A 92 12.13 0.17 5.28
CA ALA A 92 12.23 -0.71 6.44
C ALA A 92 10.86 -1.09 7.01
N ALA A 93 9.93 -0.13 7.14
CA ALA A 93 8.61 -0.40 7.69
C ALA A 93 7.74 -1.22 6.75
N LEU A 94 7.75 -0.96 5.43
CA LEU A 94 7.00 -1.75 4.46
C LEU A 94 7.56 -3.16 4.30
N ASP A 95 8.89 -3.30 4.29
CA ASP A 95 9.56 -4.61 4.28
C ASP A 95 9.12 -5.48 5.47
N ARG A 96 9.14 -4.87 6.67
CA ARG A 96 8.70 -5.52 7.90
C ARG A 96 7.22 -5.87 7.86
N MET A 97 6.36 -4.93 7.44
CA MET A 97 4.93 -5.16 7.28
C MET A 97 4.63 -6.35 6.35
N LEU A 98 5.25 -6.37 5.18
CA LEU A 98 5.03 -7.42 4.17
C LEU A 98 5.59 -8.78 4.63
N SER A 99 6.61 -8.78 5.48
CA SER A 99 7.22 -10.00 6.02
C SER A 99 6.48 -10.56 7.23
N GLU A 100 5.97 -9.70 8.10
CA GLU A 100 5.36 -10.08 9.39
C GLU A 100 3.85 -10.32 9.33
N THR A 101 3.21 -10.05 8.18
CA THR A 101 1.77 -10.26 8.00
C THR A 101 1.48 -11.24 6.86
N GLU A 102 0.26 -11.76 6.84
CA GLU A 102 -0.28 -12.62 5.80
C GLU A 102 -1.38 -11.89 5.02
N ALA A 103 -1.58 -12.24 3.74
CA ALA A 103 -2.50 -11.53 2.85
C ALA A 103 -3.95 -11.51 3.36
N ASP A 104 -4.41 -12.58 4.01
CA ASP A 104 -5.78 -12.70 4.51
C ASP A 104 -6.02 -11.81 5.73
N GLU A 105 -4.98 -11.44 6.48
CA GLU A 105 -5.07 -10.51 7.61
C GLU A 105 -5.41 -9.09 7.17
N TRP A 106 -5.27 -8.77 5.88
CA TRP A 106 -5.49 -7.42 5.35
C TRP A 106 -6.91 -7.17 4.84
N ILE A 107 -7.74 -8.20 4.72
CA ILE A 107 -9.10 -8.06 4.17
C ILE A 107 -9.92 -7.12 5.05
N GLY A 108 -10.38 -6.01 4.46
CA GLY A 108 -11.13 -4.96 5.14
C GLY A 108 -10.34 -4.16 6.19
N GLN A 109 -9.01 -4.34 6.27
CA GLN A 109 -8.20 -3.64 7.28
C GLN A 109 -7.62 -2.33 6.79
N VAL A 110 -7.74 -1.30 7.62
CA VAL A 110 -7.02 -0.03 7.48
C VAL A 110 -6.02 0.08 8.62
N ARG A 111 -4.72 0.15 8.32
CA ARG A 111 -3.66 0.18 9.33
C ARG A 111 -2.66 1.28 9.04
N TRP A 112 -2.04 1.80 10.10
CA TRP A 112 -0.98 2.79 10.00
C TRP A 112 0.36 2.10 9.80
N LEU A 113 1.17 2.56 8.84
CA LEU A 113 2.54 2.04 8.62
C LEU A 113 3.41 2.18 9.88
N GLY A 114 3.10 3.14 10.74
CA GLY A 114 3.79 3.37 12.01
C GLY A 114 3.82 2.16 12.95
N GLN A 115 2.95 1.17 12.77
CA GLN A 115 2.96 -0.08 13.53
C GLN A 115 4.24 -0.91 13.30
N TRP A 116 4.92 -0.71 12.16
CA TRP A 116 6.17 -1.38 11.81
C TRP A 116 7.38 -0.45 11.84
N ARG A 117 7.22 0.73 12.45
CA ARG A 117 8.35 1.65 12.59
C ARG A 117 9.41 1.02 13.48
N VAL A 118 10.65 0.99 13.00
CA VAL A 118 11.80 0.60 13.81
C VAL A 118 12.05 1.70 14.85
N PRO A 119 12.29 1.37 16.13
CA PRO A 119 12.69 2.32 17.16
C PRO A 119 13.95 3.12 16.79
#